data_AF-A0A1Y2LLV5-F1
#
_entry.id   AF-A0A1Y2LLV5-F1
#
_cell.length_a   1.000
_cell.length_b   1.000
_cell.length_c   1.000
_cell.angle_alpha   90.00
_cell.angle_beta   90.00
_cell.angle_gamma   90.00
#
_symmetry.space_group_name_H-M   'P 1'
#
loop_
_entity.id
_entity.type
_entity.pdbx_description
1 polymer ?
#
loop_
_entity_poly.entity_id
_entity_poly.type
_entity_poly.pdbx_seq_one_letter_code
_entity_poly.pdbx_strand_id
1 'polypeptide(L)'
;MTSATAIDVCSNGTQSNEYEELGKELSQAVSAYSHYLRQENLPAPGLSPSTLGTTETLSEKGLRQKTKVIGLAQKILAMTIDPATSLLIDSLQFHFCSCLKVILDLRIADHIPKNEPMSVEQLTQAVGADRTLLIRIMRVAMTKHVFSELEPGVYRHTSISWMMQDPAMHCLLLHRLDEGFRSASREPEALQLNNYRDPLPDDISGFNLAFGCNDNFWEFIANTDIERGHRFNQAMKAVTINNSSEIPGLFPFASLAKDGGLIVDVGGGLGQVSRQILSCNPGAGLRCVVQDKHAITDPLMKGPQEL
;
A
#
# COMPACT_ATOMS: atom_id res chain seq x y z
N MET A 1 32.94 -20.50 6.19
CA MET A 1 32.47 -21.54 5.25
C MET A 1 31.22 -21.02 4.58
N THR A 2 31.41 -20.31 3.48
CA THR A 2 30.39 -19.67 2.66
C THR A 2 29.87 -20.67 1.62
N SER A 3 28.64 -21.12 1.78
CA SER A 3 27.91 -21.87 0.75
C SER A 3 27.34 -20.85 -0.23
N ALA A 4 28.06 -20.65 -1.34
CA ALA A 4 27.55 -19.95 -2.50
C ALA A 4 26.70 -20.94 -3.31
N THR A 5 25.41 -20.68 -3.41
CA THR A 5 24.49 -21.40 -4.30
C THR A 5 24.86 -21.03 -5.74
N ALA A 6 25.51 -21.95 -6.45
CA ALA A 6 25.79 -21.81 -7.87
C ALA A 6 24.46 -21.81 -8.64
N ILE A 7 24.23 -20.76 -9.44
CA ILE A 7 23.14 -20.73 -10.41
C ILE A 7 23.59 -21.61 -11.58
N ASP A 8 23.01 -22.80 -11.66
CA ASP A 8 23.26 -23.77 -12.71
C ASP A 8 22.55 -23.31 -14.00
N VAL A 9 23.31 -22.77 -14.95
CA VAL A 9 22.82 -22.39 -16.28
C VAL A 9 22.76 -23.66 -17.14
N CYS A 10 21.73 -24.49 -16.93
CA CYS A 10 21.55 -25.73 -17.68
C CYS A 10 20.64 -25.57 -18.92
N SER A 11 21.22 -25.92 -20.07
CA SER A 11 20.65 -26.44 -21.33
C SER A 11 19.34 -25.83 -21.89
N ASN A 12 19.41 -25.31 -23.12
CA ASN A 12 18.27 -24.75 -23.88
C ASN A 12 17.03 -25.67 -24.00
N GLY A 13 17.15 -26.99 -23.82
CA GLY A 13 16.01 -27.92 -23.84
C GLY A 13 15.18 -27.97 -22.56
N THR A 14 15.75 -27.63 -21.40
CA THR A 14 15.07 -27.64 -20.09
C THR A 14 14.28 -26.36 -19.81
N GLN A 15 14.76 -25.20 -20.30
CA GLN A 15 14.11 -23.90 -20.09
C GLN A 15 12.77 -23.74 -20.83
N SER A 16 12.65 -24.27 -22.05
CA SER A 16 11.37 -24.24 -22.79
C SER A 16 10.27 -25.01 -22.07
N ASN A 17 10.63 -26.14 -21.44
CA ASN A 17 9.69 -26.94 -20.67
C ASN A 17 9.27 -26.22 -19.38
N GLU A 18 10.20 -25.55 -18.68
CA GLU A 18 9.87 -24.79 -17.46
C GLU A 18 8.87 -23.65 -17.74
N TYR A 19 9.08 -22.86 -18.80
CA TYR A 19 8.20 -21.74 -19.13
C TYR A 19 6.77 -22.18 -19.50
N GLU A 20 6.65 -23.27 -20.26
CA GLU A 20 5.34 -23.87 -20.58
C GLU A 20 4.64 -24.45 -19.34
N GLU A 21 5.38 -25.11 -18.44
CA GLU A 21 4.84 -25.63 -17.19
C GLU A 21 4.33 -24.49 -16.28
N LEU A 22 5.03 -23.35 -16.21
CA LEU A 22 4.53 -22.16 -15.48
C LEU A 22 3.19 -21.67 -16.03
N GLY A 23 3.01 -21.70 -17.35
CA GLY A 23 1.74 -21.35 -17.99
C GLY A 23 0.60 -22.31 -17.60
N LYS A 24 0.89 -23.62 -17.59
CA LYS A 24 -0.08 -24.64 -17.13
C LYS A 24 -0.43 -24.47 -15.66
N GLU A 25 0.58 -24.24 -14.81
CA GLU A 25 0.39 -23.99 -13.39
C GLU A 25 -0.43 -22.72 -13.12
N LEU A 26 -0.20 -21.65 -13.87
CA LEU A 26 -0.97 -20.41 -13.74
C LEU A 26 -2.44 -20.67 -14.09
N SER A 27 -2.71 -21.37 -15.19
CA SER A 27 -4.08 -21.72 -15.60
C SER A 27 -4.81 -22.56 -14.52
N GLN A 28 -4.12 -23.53 -13.94
CA GLN A 28 -4.65 -24.34 -12.83
C GLN A 28 -4.91 -23.49 -11.58
N ALA A 29 -3.98 -22.62 -11.19
CA ALA A 29 -4.12 -21.74 -10.04
C ALA A 29 -5.28 -20.73 -10.21
N VAL A 30 -5.44 -20.16 -11.41
CA VAL A 30 -6.57 -19.28 -11.74
C VAL A 30 -7.90 -20.02 -11.66
N SER A 31 -7.95 -21.26 -12.15
CA SER A 31 -9.14 -22.10 -12.07
C SER A 31 -9.51 -22.45 -10.63
N ALA A 32 -8.51 -22.81 -9.81
CA ALA A 32 -8.70 -23.10 -8.39
C ALA A 32 -9.13 -21.86 -7.61
N TYR A 33 -8.49 -20.70 -7.83
CA TYR A 33 -8.88 -19.44 -7.21
C TYR A 33 -10.33 -19.06 -7.56
N SER A 34 -10.69 -19.15 -8.84
CA SER A 34 -12.05 -18.90 -9.32
C SER A 34 -13.09 -19.88 -8.76
N HIS A 35 -12.67 -21.10 -8.42
CA HIS A 35 -13.53 -22.07 -7.73
C HIS A 35 -13.82 -21.64 -6.30
N TYR A 36 -12.79 -21.28 -5.52
CA TYR A 36 -12.96 -20.79 -4.15
C TYR A 36 -13.81 -19.53 -4.07
N LEU A 37 -13.59 -18.56 -4.97
CA LEU A 37 -14.43 -17.36 -5.03
C LEU A 37 -15.91 -17.71 -5.23
N ARG A 38 -16.22 -18.64 -6.15
CA ARG A 38 -17.60 -19.09 -6.37
C ARG A 38 -18.18 -19.84 -5.17
N GLN A 39 -17.39 -20.72 -4.56
CA GLN A 39 -17.82 -21.49 -3.39
C GLN A 39 -18.15 -20.57 -2.20
N GLU A 40 -17.43 -19.47 -2.07
CA GLU A 40 -17.57 -18.51 -0.97
C GLU A 40 -18.46 -17.30 -1.33
N ASN A 41 -19.15 -17.36 -2.49
CA ASN A 41 -20.04 -16.31 -3.01
C ASN A 41 -19.37 -14.94 -3.19
N LEU A 42 -18.08 -14.94 -3.55
CA LEU A 42 -17.29 -13.74 -3.80
C LEU A 42 -17.21 -13.44 -5.30
N PRO A 43 -17.24 -12.16 -5.71
CA PRO A 43 -17.06 -11.78 -7.11
C PRO A 43 -15.68 -12.16 -7.64
N ALA A 44 -15.63 -12.46 -8.94
CA ALA A 44 -14.37 -12.62 -9.66
C ALA A 44 -13.54 -11.32 -9.66
N PRO A 45 -12.20 -11.41 -9.66
CA PRO A 45 -11.35 -10.23 -9.74
C PRO A 45 -11.56 -9.49 -11.06
N GLY A 46 -11.42 -8.17 -11.02
CA GLY A 46 -11.63 -7.31 -12.18
C GLY A 46 -11.22 -5.87 -11.89
N LEU A 47 -11.20 -5.06 -12.96
CA LEU A 47 -10.85 -3.64 -12.89
C LEU A 47 -12.06 -2.73 -12.74
N SER A 48 -13.28 -3.26 -12.56
CA SER A 48 -14.47 -2.45 -12.33
C SER A 48 -14.46 -1.87 -10.91
N PRO A 49 -14.85 -0.59 -10.69
CA PRO A 49 -14.99 0.01 -9.36
C PRO A 49 -15.92 -0.75 -8.40
N SER A 50 -16.80 -1.61 -8.92
CA SER A 50 -17.69 -2.47 -8.14
C SER A 50 -16.99 -3.71 -7.55
N THR A 51 -15.79 -4.06 -8.01
CA THR A 51 -15.02 -5.19 -7.50
C THR A 51 -14.26 -4.76 -6.25
N LEU A 52 -14.94 -4.76 -5.09
CA LEU A 52 -14.30 -4.55 -3.79
C LEU A 52 -13.23 -5.62 -3.53
N GLY A 53 -12.19 -5.28 -2.76
CA GLY A 53 -11.17 -6.23 -2.33
C GLY A 53 -11.75 -7.28 -1.38
N THR A 54 -11.97 -8.49 -1.89
CA THR A 54 -12.65 -9.61 -1.19
C THR A 54 -11.71 -10.44 -0.30
N THR A 55 -10.65 -9.84 0.25
CA THR A 55 -9.64 -10.60 0.99
C THR A 55 -10.08 -11.04 2.37
N GLU A 56 -10.89 -10.24 3.08
CA GLU A 56 -11.25 -10.51 4.48
C GLU A 56 -12.15 -11.74 4.65
N THR A 57 -12.88 -12.10 3.61
CA THR A 57 -13.84 -13.22 3.62
C THR A 57 -13.30 -14.49 2.97
N LEU A 58 -12.13 -14.42 2.34
CA LEU A 58 -11.58 -15.53 1.56
C LEU A 58 -10.91 -16.56 2.47
N SER A 59 -11.24 -17.84 2.31
CA SER A 59 -10.60 -18.92 3.08
C SER A 59 -9.08 -18.96 2.88
N GLU A 60 -8.34 -19.52 3.84
CA GLU A 60 -6.89 -19.69 3.75
C GLU A 60 -6.46 -20.42 2.46
N LYS A 61 -7.25 -21.41 2.03
CA LYS A 61 -7.02 -22.13 0.76
C LYS A 61 -7.23 -21.20 -0.44
N GLY A 62 -8.29 -20.40 -0.45
CA GLY A 62 -8.52 -19.39 -1.47
C GLY A 62 -7.40 -18.34 -1.52
N LEU A 63 -6.96 -17.85 -0.35
CA LEU A 63 -5.86 -16.89 -0.23
C LEU A 63 -4.55 -17.48 -0.76
N ARG A 64 -4.26 -18.75 -0.47
CA ARG A 64 -3.10 -19.46 -1.02
C ARG A 64 -3.15 -19.53 -2.55
N GLN A 65 -4.31 -19.80 -3.14
CA GLN A 65 -4.44 -19.79 -4.61
C GLN A 65 -4.29 -18.39 -5.19
N LYS A 66 -4.84 -17.35 -4.54
CA LYS A 66 -4.61 -15.94 -4.92
C LYS A 66 -3.12 -15.61 -4.94
N THR A 67 -2.39 -15.94 -3.87
CA THR A 67 -0.94 -15.71 -3.79
C THR A 67 -0.19 -16.48 -4.87
N LYS A 68 -0.60 -17.74 -5.16
CA LYS A 68 -0.01 -18.54 -6.23
C LYS A 68 -0.22 -17.90 -7.61
N VAL A 69 -1.42 -17.39 -7.92
CA VAL A 69 -1.71 -16.67 -9.17
C VAL A 69 -0.80 -15.45 -9.32
N ILE A 70 -0.70 -14.62 -8.27
CA ILE A 70 0.13 -13.41 -8.28
C ILE A 70 1.61 -13.76 -8.52
N GLY A 71 2.15 -14.71 -7.77
CA GLY A 71 3.56 -15.10 -7.88
C GLY A 71 3.91 -15.70 -9.24
N LEU A 72 3.04 -16.56 -9.80
CA LEU A 72 3.25 -17.14 -11.12
C LEU A 72 3.18 -16.08 -12.23
N ALA A 73 2.20 -15.17 -12.18
CA ALA A 73 2.08 -14.09 -13.14
C ALA A 73 3.31 -13.16 -13.11
N GLN A 74 3.82 -12.83 -11.92
CA GLN A 74 5.05 -12.05 -11.75
C GLN A 74 6.28 -12.79 -12.29
N LYS A 75 6.43 -14.10 -12.02
CA LYS A 75 7.54 -14.90 -12.53
C LYS A 75 7.51 -14.97 -14.06
N ILE A 76 6.34 -15.22 -14.65
CA ILE A 76 6.17 -15.22 -16.10
C ILE A 76 6.56 -13.86 -16.67
N LEU A 77 6.04 -12.76 -16.13
CA LEU A 77 6.37 -11.41 -16.58
C LEU A 77 7.89 -11.14 -16.54
N ALA A 78 8.55 -11.52 -15.45
CA ALA A 78 10.00 -11.35 -15.29
C ALA A 78 10.83 -12.21 -16.26
N MET A 79 10.31 -13.37 -16.69
CA MET A 79 10.94 -14.22 -17.70
C MET A 79 10.67 -13.75 -19.13
N THR A 80 9.56 -13.05 -19.36
CA THR A 80 9.14 -12.59 -20.70
C THR A 80 9.76 -11.24 -21.08
N ILE A 81 9.91 -10.31 -20.14
CA ILE A 81 10.48 -8.98 -20.41
C ILE A 81 12.00 -9.10 -20.55
N ASP A 82 12.57 -8.50 -21.60
CA ASP A 82 14.02 -8.41 -21.76
C ASP A 82 14.66 -7.81 -20.50
N PRO A 83 15.72 -8.41 -19.93
CA PRO A 83 16.30 -7.94 -18.66
C PRO A 83 16.70 -6.46 -18.66
N ALA A 84 17.27 -5.97 -19.77
CA ALA A 84 17.63 -4.56 -19.91
C ALA A 84 16.40 -3.63 -19.93
N THR A 85 15.34 -4.05 -20.63
CA THR A 85 14.07 -3.31 -20.66
C THR A 85 13.43 -3.29 -19.27
N SER A 86 13.48 -4.40 -18.53
CA SER A 86 12.98 -4.48 -17.16
C SER A 86 13.69 -3.47 -16.25
N LEU A 87 15.03 -3.45 -16.25
CA LEU A 87 15.82 -2.48 -15.47
C LEU A 87 15.51 -1.03 -15.85
N LEU A 88 15.34 -0.73 -17.14
CA LEU A 88 15.00 0.61 -17.60
C LEU A 88 13.61 1.04 -17.12
N ILE A 89 12.61 0.17 -17.26
CA ILE A 89 11.25 0.44 -16.78
C ILE A 89 11.26 0.70 -15.26
N ASP A 90 11.97 -0.13 -14.51
CA ASP A 90 12.04 0.00 -13.05
C ASP A 90 12.80 1.27 -12.61
N SER A 91 13.85 1.65 -13.33
CA SER A 91 14.57 2.91 -13.08
C SER A 91 13.69 4.16 -13.27
N LEU A 92 12.61 4.07 -14.05
CA LEU A 92 11.72 5.18 -14.40
C LEU A 92 10.46 5.25 -13.51
N GLN A 93 10.32 4.39 -12.50
CA GLN A 93 9.12 4.34 -11.64
C GLN A 93 8.86 5.65 -10.89
N PHE A 94 9.89 6.47 -10.69
CA PHE A 94 9.75 7.82 -10.11
C PHE A 94 8.81 8.72 -10.93
N HIS A 95 8.71 8.53 -12.26
CA HIS A 95 7.75 9.25 -13.09
C HIS A 95 6.31 8.88 -12.75
N PHE A 96 6.05 7.60 -12.48
CA PHE A 96 4.73 7.15 -12.05
C PHE A 96 4.39 7.72 -10.67
N CYS A 97 5.31 7.66 -9.70
CA CYS A 97 5.12 8.27 -8.37
C CYS A 97 4.79 9.77 -8.47
N SER A 98 5.52 10.50 -9.31
CA SER A 98 5.30 11.92 -9.55
C SER A 98 3.91 12.19 -10.14
N CYS A 99 3.50 11.45 -11.18
CA CYS A 99 2.18 11.60 -11.79
C CYS A 99 1.04 11.23 -10.81
N LEU A 100 1.22 10.16 -10.04
CA LEU A 100 0.26 9.74 -9.03
C LEU A 100 0.12 10.78 -7.91
N LYS A 101 1.22 11.42 -7.51
CA LYS A 101 1.17 12.52 -6.54
C LYS A 101 0.36 13.70 -7.06
N VAL A 102 0.55 14.09 -8.33
CA VAL A 102 -0.25 15.17 -8.94
C VAL A 102 -1.73 14.81 -8.99
N ILE A 103 -2.06 13.54 -9.28
CA ILE A 103 -3.45 13.04 -9.26
C ILE A 103 -4.09 13.24 -7.88
N LEU A 104 -3.35 12.95 -6.81
CA LEU A 104 -3.83 13.14 -5.43
C LEU A 104 -3.97 14.62 -5.07
N ASP A 105 -2.98 15.44 -5.42
CA ASP A 105 -2.96 16.88 -5.11
C ASP A 105 -4.10 17.63 -5.81
N LEU A 106 -4.37 17.28 -7.06
CA LEU A 106 -5.49 17.82 -7.83
C LEU A 106 -6.82 17.12 -7.53
N ARG A 107 -6.82 16.11 -6.65
CA ARG A 107 -7.99 15.30 -6.30
C ARG A 107 -8.75 14.77 -7.51
N ILE A 108 -8.03 14.41 -8.58
CA ILE A 108 -8.61 14.00 -9.88
C ILE A 108 -9.64 12.88 -9.71
N ALA A 109 -9.32 11.90 -8.84
CA ALA A 109 -10.20 10.78 -8.55
C ALA A 109 -11.58 11.23 -8.05
N ASP A 110 -11.67 12.29 -7.24
CA ASP A 110 -12.90 12.75 -6.62
C ASP A 110 -13.87 13.40 -7.60
N HIS A 111 -13.36 13.84 -8.74
CA HIS A 111 -14.16 14.48 -9.78
C HIS A 111 -14.76 13.50 -10.76
N ILE A 112 -14.18 12.30 -10.92
CA ILE A 112 -14.69 11.29 -11.86
C ILE A 112 -15.82 10.50 -11.17
N PRO A 113 -17.04 10.42 -11.73
CA PRO A 113 -18.11 9.64 -11.12
C PRO A 113 -17.79 8.14 -11.10
N LYS A 114 -18.25 7.43 -10.06
CA LYS A 114 -17.92 6.00 -9.85
C LYS A 114 -18.11 5.12 -11.08
N ASN A 115 -19.25 5.25 -11.75
CA ASN A 115 -19.67 4.36 -12.83
C ASN A 115 -19.81 5.07 -14.18
N GLU A 116 -19.43 6.35 -14.26
CA GLU A 116 -19.59 7.15 -15.47
C GLU A 116 -18.24 7.73 -15.90
N PRO A 117 -17.99 7.83 -17.21
CA PRO A 117 -16.79 8.49 -17.69
C PRO A 117 -16.87 10.02 -17.55
N MET A 118 -15.71 10.66 -17.58
CA MET A 118 -15.54 12.11 -17.63
C MET A 118 -14.53 12.48 -18.72
N SER A 119 -14.88 13.46 -19.56
CA SER A 119 -13.97 14.00 -20.57
C SER A 119 -12.84 14.82 -19.95
N VAL A 120 -11.72 14.93 -20.65
CA VAL A 120 -10.59 15.76 -20.23
C VAL A 120 -10.98 17.23 -20.16
N GLU A 121 -11.89 17.71 -21.01
CA GLU A 121 -12.41 19.07 -20.96
C GLU A 121 -13.15 19.35 -19.63
N GLN A 122 -14.03 18.43 -19.22
CA GLN A 122 -14.73 18.52 -17.93
C GLN A 122 -13.74 18.42 -16.77
N LEU A 123 -12.77 17.51 -16.83
CA LEU A 123 -11.80 17.32 -15.77
C LEU A 123 -10.88 18.54 -15.62
N THR A 124 -10.39 19.10 -16.74
CA THR A 124 -9.63 20.36 -16.78
C THR A 124 -10.41 21.49 -16.10
N GLN A 125 -11.70 21.63 -16.40
CA GLN A 125 -12.55 22.65 -15.77
C GLN A 125 -12.72 22.39 -14.27
N ALA A 126 -12.85 21.13 -13.86
CA ALA A 126 -13.07 20.76 -12.46
C ALA A 126 -11.84 20.99 -11.57
N VAL A 127 -10.64 20.69 -12.07
CA VAL A 127 -9.38 20.75 -11.28
C VAL A 127 -8.53 21.99 -11.58
N GLY A 128 -8.86 22.77 -12.62
CA GLY A 128 -8.14 23.98 -12.98
C GLY A 128 -6.72 23.74 -13.53
N ALA A 129 -6.46 22.57 -14.13
CA ALA A 129 -5.14 22.23 -14.69
C ALA A 129 -5.13 22.24 -16.22
N ASP A 130 -3.96 22.51 -16.81
CA ASP A 130 -3.78 22.49 -18.27
C ASP A 130 -4.18 21.14 -18.88
N ARG A 131 -4.91 21.20 -20.00
CA ARG A 131 -5.42 20.03 -20.70
C ARG A 131 -4.31 19.08 -21.15
N THR A 132 -3.23 19.62 -21.73
CA THR A 132 -2.13 18.82 -22.26
C THR A 132 -1.37 18.14 -21.12
N LEU A 133 -1.20 18.84 -20.00
CA LEU A 133 -0.63 18.30 -18.77
C LEU A 133 -1.47 17.13 -18.23
N LEU A 134 -2.78 17.30 -18.08
CA LEU A 134 -3.67 16.25 -17.58
C LEU A 134 -3.64 15.00 -18.46
N ILE A 135 -3.66 15.14 -19.79
CA ILE A 135 -3.55 14.00 -20.71
C ILE A 135 -2.26 13.21 -20.46
N ARG A 136 -1.13 13.89 -20.27
CA ARG A 136 0.17 13.23 -20.03
C ARG A 136 0.18 12.49 -18.69
N ILE A 137 -0.35 13.12 -17.64
CA ILE A 137 -0.44 12.52 -16.30
C ILE A 137 -1.34 11.28 -16.32
N MET A 138 -2.54 11.41 -16.89
CA MET A 138 -3.49 10.30 -16.99
C MET A 138 -2.90 9.14 -17.80
N ARG A 139 -2.19 9.43 -18.90
CA ARG A 139 -1.50 8.39 -19.69
C ARG A 139 -0.53 7.57 -18.84
N VAL A 140 0.25 8.20 -17.98
CA VAL A 140 1.18 7.50 -17.07
C VAL A 140 0.41 6.63 -16.08
N ALA A 141 -0.65 7.17 -15.46
CA ALA A 141 -1.46 6.42 -14.50
C ALA A 141 -2.12 5.16 -15.10
N MET A 142 -2.52 5.23 -16.37
CA MET A 142 -3.13 4.11 -17.08
C MET A 142 -2.15 2.98 -17.42
N THR A 143 -0.83 3.24 -17.47
CA THR A 143 0.18 2.17 -17.64
C THR A 143 0.17 1.13 -16.51
N LYS A 144 -0.38 1.49 -15.35
CA LYS A 144 -0.57 0.63 -14.19
C LYS A 144 -2.05 0.39 -13.87
N HIS A 145 -2.94 0.62 -14.84
CA HIS A 145 -4.39 0.41 -14.73
C HIS A 145 -5.08 1.20 -13.60
N VAL A 146 -4.49 2.33 -13.16
CA VAL A 146 -5.08 3.17 -12.11
C VAL A 146 -6.40 3.77 -12.59
N PHE A 147 -6.45 4.25 -13.84
CA PHE A 147 -7.68 4.66 -14.53
C PHE A 147 -7.81 3.89 -15.84
N SER A 148 -8.93 4.05 -16.55
CA SER A 148 -9.08 3.58 -17.92
C SER A 148 -9.61 4.67 -18.83
N GLU A 149 -9.22 4.63 -20.10
CA GLU A 149 -9.65 5.54 -21.16
C GLU A 149 -10.55 4.78 -22.13
N LEU A 150 -11.82 5.20 -22.23
CA LEU A 150 -12.79 4.57 -23.12
C LEU A 150 -12.55 4.97 -24.58
N GLU A 151 -12.33 6.25 -24.77
CA GLU A 151 -12.01 6.92 -26.02
C GLU A 151 -10.97 8.00 -25.71
N PRO A 152 -10.16 8.47 -26.68
CA PRO A 152 -9.12 9.45 -26.43
C PRO A 152 -9.63 10.68 -25.64
N GLY A 153 -9.10 10.89 -24.44
CA GLY A 153 -9.48 11.98 -23.54
C GLY A 153 -10.73 11.72 -22.70
N VAL A 154 -11.27 10.49 -22.66
CA VAL A 154 -12.48 10.14 -21.88
C VAL A 154 -12.11 9.10 -20.83
N TYR A 155 -12.03 9.52 -19.57
CA TYR A 155 -11.51 8.73 -18.45
C TYR A 155 -12.62 8.18 -17.56
N ARG A 156 -12.41 7.00 -17.00
CA ARG A 156 -13.27 6.44 -15.94
C ARG A 156 -12.43 5.75 -14.86
N HIS A 157 -13.04 5.56 -13.70
CA HIS A 157 -12.44 4.77 -12.64
C HIS A 157 -12.17 3.31 -13.03
N THR A 158 -11.12 2.77 -12.42
CA THR A 158 -10.98 1.32 -12.22
C THR A 158 -11.14 1.03 -10.73
N SER A 159 -11.13 -0.24 -10.33
CA SER A 159 -11.07 -0.62 -8.91
C SER A 159 -9.89 0.03 -8.17
N ILE A 160 -8.76 0.26 -8.85
CA ILE A 160 -7.54 0.83 -8.25
C ILE A 160 -7.71 2.32 -7.93
N SER A 161 -8.13 3.16 -8.90
CA SER A 161 -8.38 4.58 -8.61
C SER A 161 -9.56 4.77 -7.67
N TRP A 162 -10.55 3.87 -7.70
CA TRP A 162 -11.69 3.96 -6.78
C TRP A 162 -11.26 3.80 -5.31
N MET A 163 -10.22 3.02 -5.02
CA MET A 163 -9.66 2.94 -3.67
C MET A 163 -9.09 4.27 -3.16
N MET A 164 -8.72 5.20 -4.05
CA MET A 164 -8.22 6.53 -3.66
C MET A 164 -9.32 7.44 -3.10
N GLN A 165 -10.60 7.06 -3.24
CA GLN A 165 -11.73 7.77 -2.64
C GLN A 165 -11.82 7.59 -1.12
N ASP A 166 -11.23 6.52 -0.58
CA ASP A 166 -11.14 6.36 0.86
C ASP A 166 -10.17 7.41 1.44
N PRO A 167 -10.61 8.31 2.33
CA PRO A 167 -9.75 9.33 2.93
C PRO A 167 -8.50 8.77 3.61
N ALA A 168 -8.59 7.58 4.23
CA ALA A 168 -7.44 6.96 4.88
C ALA A 168 -6.43 6.46 3.83
N MET A 169 -6.91 5.86 2.74
CA MET A 169 -6.05 5.45 1.62
C MET A 169 -5.43 6.65 0.92
N HIS A 170 -6.20 7.72 0.71
CA HIS A 170 -5.70 8.98 0.17
C HIS A 170 -4.56 9.55 1.02
N CYS A 171 -4.76 9.63 2.34
CA CYS A 171 -3.73 10.09 3.28
C CYS A 171 -2.50 9.17 3.26
N LEU A 172 -2.68 7.85 3.13
CA LEU A 172 -1.58 6.89 3.03
C LEU A 172 -0.77 7.06 1.76
N LEU A 173 -1.42 7.27 0.61
CA LEU A 173 -0.73 7.52 -0.64
C LEU A 173 0.01 8.87 -0.60
N LEU A 174 -0.59 9.91 -0.02
CA LEU A 174 0.10 11.18 0.20
C LEU A 174 1.32 10.98 1.11
N HIS A 175 1.19 10.26 2.22
CA HIS A 175 2.31 9.96 3.11
C HIS A 175 3.47 9.26 2.36
N ARG A 176 3.16 8.26 1.53
CA ARG A 176 4.16 7.53 0.75
C ARG A 176 4.81 8.39 -0.34
N LEU A 177 4.07 9.30 -0.97
CA LEU A 177 4.54 10.05 -2.14
C LEU A 177 5.08 11.43 -1.82
N ASP A 178 4.77 12.00 -0.65
CA ASP A 178 5.30 13.27 -0.18
C ASP A 178 6.45 13.04 0.81
N GLU A 179 6.23 12.30 1.90
CA GLU A 179 7.28 12.02 2.89
C GLU A 179 8.21 10.92 2.41
N GLY A 180 7.65 9.74 2.13
CA GLY A 180 8.43 8.55 1.81
C GLY A 180 9.27 8.74 0.55
N PHE A 181 8.63 9.10 -0.56
CA PHE A 181 9.30 9.22 -1.85
C PHE A 181 10.35 10.33 -1.91
N ARG A 182 10.07 11.51 -1.31
CA ARG A 182 11.07 12.59 -1.24
C ARG A 182 12.27 12.18 -0.39
N SER A 183 12.04 11.55 0.76
CA SER A 183 13.10 11.05 1.64
C SER A 183 13.92 9.95 0.97
N ALA A 184 13.25 8.99 0.33
CA ALA A 184 13.89 7.88 -0.38
C ALA A 184 14.78 8.36 -1.53
N SER A 185 14.41 9.44 -2.22
CA SER A 185 15.27 10.03 -3.27
C SER A 185 16.57 10.66 -2.75
N ARG A 186 16.68 10.85 -1.42
CA ARG A 186 17.85 11.43 -0.75
C ARG A 186 18.61 10.42 0.14
N GLU A 187 18.03 9.24 0.33
CA GLU A 187 18.60 8.21 1.19
C GLU A 187 19.98 7.73 0.70
N PRO A 188 20.24 7.57 -0.63
CA PRO A 188 21.59 7.23 -1.09
C PRO A 188 22.67 8.24 -0.68
N GLU A 189 22.37 9.54 -0.73
CA GLU A 189 23.29 10.59 -0.27
C GLU A 189 23.47 10.55 1.25
N ALA A 190 22.40 10.32 2.01
CA ALA A 190 22.47 10.17 3.47
C ALA A 190 23.35 8.97 3.86
N LEU A 191 23.12 7.81 3.24
CA LEU A 191 23.95 6.62 3.45
C LEU A 191 25.41 6.87 3.08
N GLN A 192 25.67 7.61 2.00
CA GLN A 192 27.03 7.99 1.62
C GLN A 192 27.71 8.86 2.71
N LEU A 193 27.01 9.87 3.26
CA LEU A 193 27.52 10.69 4.37
C LEU A 193 27.82 9.86 5.62
N ASN A 194 27.02 8.80 5.83
CA ASN A 194 27.21 7.84 6.92
C ASN A 194 28.13 6.68 6.54
N ASN A 195 28.94 6.78 5.47
CA ASN A 195 29.89 5.75 5.04
C ASN A 195 29.29 4.36 4.78
N TYR A 196 28.01 4.30 4.40
CA TYR A 196 27.25 3.07 4.16
C TYR A 196 27.29 2.05 5.31
N ARG A 197 27.52 2.51 6.55
CA ARG A 197 27.32 1.68 7.74
C ARG A 197 25.84 1.65 8.12
N ASP A 198 25.52 0.76 9.05
CA ASP A 198 24.20 0.71 9.67
C ASP A 198 23.88 2.07 10.33
N PRO A 199 22.72 2.69 10.04
CA PRO A 199 22.35 3.99 10.58
C PRO A 199 22.21 3.98 12.11
N LEU A 200 22.64 5.06 12.74
CA LEU A 200 22.44 5.36 14.16
C LEU A 200 21.33 6.40 14.33
N PRO A 201 20.69 6.50 15.50
CA PRO A 201 19.58 7.42 15.72
C PRO A 201 19.87 8.90 15.41
N ASP A 202 21.13 9.33 15.60
CA ASP A 202 21.55 10.73 15.41
C ASP A 202 22.12 11.00 14.00
N ASP A 203 22.09 10.01 13.11
CA ASP A 203 22.58 10.18 11.75
C ASP A 203 21.63 11.02 10.89
N ILE A 204 22.22 11.74 9.94
CA ILE A 204 21.45 12.37 8.86
C ILE A 204 20.83 11.26 8.01
N SER A 205 19.51 11.27 7.90
CA SER A 205 18.74 10.39 7.00
C SER A 205 18.34 11.11 5.71
N GLY A 206 17.82 10.36 4.73
CA GLY A 206 17.23 10.94 3.53
C GLY A 206 16.07 11.88 3.85
N PHE A 207 15.34 11.65 4.95
CA PHE A 207 14.30 12.56 5.44
C PHE A 207 14.88 13.93 5.81
N ASN A 208 15.96 13.96 6.59
CA ASN A 208 16.64 15.20 6.98
C ASN A 208 17.06 16.02 5.75
N LEU A 209 17.65 15.36 4.76
CA LEU A 209 18.08 16.00 3.51
C LEU A 209 16.90 16.48 2.64
N ALA A 210 15.80 15.73 2.60
CA ALA A 210 14.63 16.06 1.79
C ALA A 210 13.77 17.20 2.37
N PHE A 211 13.78 17.35 3.68
CA PHE A 211 13.00 18.34 4.42
C PHE A 211 13.83 19.49 5.00
N GLY A 212 15.16 19.42 4.90
CA GLY A 212 16.06 20.47 5.39
C GLY A 212 15.96 20.66 6.90
N CYS A 213 15.83 19.57 7.65
CA CYS A 213 15.64 19.57 9.10
C CYS A 213 16.63 18.65 9.82
N ASN A 214 16.85 18.90 11.10
CA ASN A 214 17.67 18.03 11.97
C ASN A 214 16.83 17.12 12.87
N ASP A 215 15.52 17.39 12.96
CA ASP A 215 14.58 16.57 13.71
C ASP A 215 14.46 15.18 13.07
N ASN A 216 14.22 14.14 13.87
CA ASN A 216 13.73 12.89 13.29
C ASN A 216 12.28 13.06 12.78
N PHE A 217 11.79 12.10 11.99
CA PHE A 217 10.44 12.16 11.41
C PHE A 217 9.35 12.48 12.45
N TRP A 218 9.41 11.83 13.62
CA TRP A 218 8.39 11.96 14.66
C TRP A 218 8.39 13.35 15.31
N GLU A 219 9.57 13.88 15.60
CA GLU A 219 9.75 15.24 16.10
C GLU A 219 9.30 16.28 15.07
N PHE A 220 9.63 16.08 13.81
CA PHE A 220 9.24 16.99 12.73
C PHE A 220 7.72 17.09 12.61
N ILE A 221 7.00 15.97 12.56
CA ILE A 221 5.53 16.00 12.43
C ILE A 221 4.82 16.45 13.71
N ALA A 222 5.45 16.30 14.88
CA ALA A 222 4.87 16.73 16.15
C ALA A 222 5.08 18.22 16.43
N ASN A 223 6.24 18.77 16.03
CA ASN A 223 6.68 20.10 16.44
C ASN A 223 6.75 21.11 15.29
N THR A 224 6.95 20.64 14.05
CA THR A 224 7.26 21.51 12.90
C THR A 224 6.12 21.52 11.87
N ASP A 225 5.62 20.35 11.47
CA ASP A 225 4.54 20.21 10.48
C ASP A 225 3.38 19.38 11.06
N ILE A 226 2.58 20.03 11.91
CA ILE A 226 1.48 19.41 12.67
C ILE A 226 0.40 18.84 11.72
N GLU A 227 0.12 19.55 10.62
CA GLU A 227 -0.85 19.09 9.61
C GLU A 227 -0.40 17.79 8.93
N ARG A 228 0.90 17.66 8.65
CA ARG A 228 1.48 16.40 8.19
C ARG A 228 1.34 15.30 9.24
N GLY A 229 1.49 15.63 10.52
CA GLY A 229 1.22 14.70 11.62
C GLY A 229 -0.24 14.23 11.66
N HIS A 230 -1.21 15.12 11.49
CA HIS A 230 -2.62 14.76 11.36
C HIS A 230 -2.88 13.85 10.15
N ARG A 231 -2.28 14.16 9.00
CA ARG A 231 -2.36 13.31 7.79
C ARG A 231 -1.74 11.94 8.02
N PHE A 232 -0.60 11.86 8.72
CA PHE A 232 0.03 10.59 9.09
C PHE A 232 -0.89 9.73 9.96
N ASN A 233 -1.51 10.32 10.99
CA ASN A 233 -2.44 9.61 11.86
C ASN A 233 -3.66 9.08 11.08
N GLN A 234 -4.15 9.82 10.09
CA GLN A 234 -5.21 9.35 9.18
C GLN A 234 -4.71 8.23 8.27
N ALA A 235 -3.49 8.34 7.72
CA ALA A 235 -2.87 7.31 6.89
C ALA A 235 -2.75 5.97 7.63
N MET A 236 -2.39 6.00 8.91
CA MET A 236 -2.23 4.77 9.71
C MET A 236 -3.55 4.01 9.88
N LYS A 237 -4.73 4.66 9.77
CA LYS A 237 -6.02 3.95 9.75
C LYS A 237 -6.12 2.99 8.55
N ALA A 238 -5.63 3.37 7.37
CA ALA A 238 -5.62 2.49 6.20
C ALA A 238 -4.63 1.33 6.33
N VAL A 239 -3.47 1.55 6.97
CA VAL A 239 -2.50 0.49 7.24
C VAL A 239 -3.10 -0.54 8.20
N THR A 240 -3.77 -0.08 9.26
CA THR A 240 -4.47 -0.99 10.16
C THR A 240 -5.53 -1.78 9.42
N ILE A 241 -6.43 -1.16 8.63
CA ILE A 241 -7.46 -1.89 7.87
C ILE A 241 -6.85 -3.04 7.05
N ASN A 242 -5.74 -2.80 6.36
CA ASN A 242 -5.10 -3.82 5.51
C ASN A 242 -4.49 -5.03 6.26
N ASN A 243 -4.11 -4.89 7.53
CA ASN A 243 -3.48 -5.96 8.34
C ASN A 243 -4.33 -6.40 9.54
N SER A 244 -5.42 -5.66 9.81
CA SER A 244 -6.23 -5.77 11.02
C SER A 244 -6.90 -7.13 11.13
N SER A 245 -7.52 -7.63 10.06
CA SER A 245 -8.29 -8.87 10.09
C SER A 245 -7.51 -10.08 10.61
N GLU A 246 -6.19 -10.09 10.47
CA GLU A 246 -5.33 -11.20 10.89
C GLU A 246 -4.96 -11.12 12.37
N ILE A 247 -4.69 -9.93 12.92
CA ILE A 247 -4.11 -9.74 14.25
C ILE A 247 -4.91 -10.47 15.36
N PRO A 248 -6.24 -10.31 15.47
CA PRO A 248 -7.02 -11.01 16.50
C PRO A 248 -6.91 -12.54 16.43
N GLY A 249 -6.57 -13.10 15.27
CA GLY A 249 -6.37 -14.53 15.06
C GLY A 249 -4.94 -15.02 15.30
N LEU A 250 -3.94 -14.13 15.39
CA LEU A 250 -2.53 -14.50 15.58
C LEU A 250 -2.22 -14.99 16.99
N PHE A 251 -3.02 -14.59 17.97
CA PHE A 251 -2.83 -14.94 19.36
C PHE A 251 -4.19 -15.15 20.05
N PRO A 252 -4.34 -16.13 20.96
CA PRO A 252 -5.59 -16.35 21.68
C PRO A 252 -5.78 -15.28 22.77
N PHE A 253 -6.07 -14.03 22.40
CA PHE A 253 -6.13 -12.88 23.31
C PHE A 253 -7.07 -13.10 24.51
N ALA A 254 -8.23 -13.74 24.32
CA ALA A 254 -9.14 -14.09 25.41
C ALA A 254 -8.48 -14.90 26.54
N SER A 255 -7.40 -15.64 26.27
CA SER A 255 -6.68 -16.38 27.31
C SER A 255 -6.02 -15.48 28.36
N LEU A 256 -5.68 -14.23 28.01
CA LEU A 256 -5.05 -13.26 28.92
C LEU A 256 -5.97 -12.84 30.07
N ALA A 257 -7.28 -13.06 29.95
CA ALA A 257 -8.25 -12.83 31.00
C ALA A 257 -7.88 -13.54 32.31
N LYS A 258 -7.22 -14.70 32.22
CA LYS A 258 -6.75 -15.48 33.38
C LYS A 258 -5.69 -14.75 34.20
N ASP A 259 -4.94 -13.87 33.56
CA ASP A 259 -3.84 -13.10 34.15
C ASP A 259 -4.23 -11.63 34.36
N GLY A 260 -5.53 -11.34 34.49
CA GLY A 260 -6.07 -10.00 34.74
C GLY A 260 -6.43 -9.19 33.49
N GLY A 261 -6.20 -9.75 32.29
CA GLY A 261 -6.75 -9.24 31.03
C GLY A 261 -6.21 -7.88 30.55
N LEU A 262 -5.14 -7.36 31.14
CA LEU A 262 -4.57 -6.07 30.76
C LEU A 262 -3.58 -6.24 29.59
N ILE A 263 -3.82 -5.48 28.52
CA ILE A 263 -2.92 -5.35 27.37
C ILE A 263 -2.38 -3.92 27.36
N VAL A 264 -1.05 -3.77 27.30
CA VAL A 264 -0.39 -2.46 27.13
C VAL A 264 0.15 -2.36 25.71
N ASP A 265 -0.47 -1.50 24.90
CA ASP A 265 -0.16 -1.30 23.48
C ASP A 265 0.86 -0.16 23.34
N VAL A 266 2.15 -0.52 23.36
CA VAL A 266 3.29 0.40 23.31
C VAL A 266 3.59 0.77 21.86
N GLY A 267 3.50 2.06 21.53
CA GLY A 267 3.55 2.55 20.15
C GLY A 267 2.24 2.31 19.39
N GLY A 268 1.12 2.19 20.12
CA GLY A 268 -0.18 1.84 19.54
C GLY A 268 -0.85 2.95 18.74
N GLY A 269 -0.23 4.12 18.58
CA GLY A 269 -0.78 5.26 17.87
C GLY A 269 -2.11 5.71 18.47
N LEU A 270 -3.19 5.62 17.69
CA LEU A 270 -4.55 5.96 18.14
C LEU A 270 -5.31 4.74 18.69
N GLY A 271 -4.65 3.59 18.89
CA GLY A 271 -5.23 2.38 19.47
C GLY A 271 -6.07 1.56 18.50
N GLN A 272 -5.85 1.67 17.19
CA GLN A 272 -6.66 0.97 16.19
C GLN A 272 -6.62 -0.56 16.38
N VAL A 273 -5.43 -1.12 16.61
CA VAL A 273 -5.23 -2.57 16.86
C VAL A 273 -5.85 -2.99 18.18
N SER A 274 -5.62 -2.22 19.26
CA SER A 274 -6.23 -2.45 20.57
C SER A 274 -7.75 -2.54 20.50
N ARG A 275 -8.43 -1.57 19.85
CA ARG A 275 -9.90 -1.61 19.71
C ARG A 275 -10.38 -2.85 18.98
N GLN A 276 -9.62 -3.29 17.97
CA GLN A 276 -10.00 -4.46 17.21
C GLN A 276 -9.89 -5.75 18.02
N ILE A 277 -8.78 -5.94 18.76
CA ILE A 277 -8.61 -7.08 19.67
C ILE A 277 -9.79 -7.17 20.64
N LEU A 278 -10.17 -6.04 21.25
CA LEU A 278 -11.33 -5.97 22.16
C LEU A 278 -12.64 -6.34 21.45
N SER A 279 -12.86 -5.81 20.24
CA SER A 279 -14.09 -6.08 19.45
C SER A 279 -14.25 -7.55 19.04
N CYS A 280 -13.13 -8.27 18.81
CA CYS A 280 -13.14 -9.69 18.48
C CYS A 280 -13.22 -10.61 19.70
N ASN A 281 -13.04 -10.08 20.91
CA ASN A 281 -13.09 -10.83 22.17
C ASN A 281 -14.11 -10.22 23.15
N PRO A 282 -15.38 -10.02 22.73
CA PRO A 282 -16.37 -9.36 23.56
C PRO A 282 -16.64 -10.17 24.83
N GLY A 283 -16.65 -9.50 25.98
CA GLY A 283 -16.93 -10.13 27.27
C GLY A 283 -15.82 -11.02 27.83
N ALA A 284 -14.65 -11.09 27.19
CA ALA A 284 -13.50 -11.84 27.69
C ALA A 284 -12.84 -11.21 28.94
N GLY A 285 -13.22 -9.99 29.33
CA GLY A 285 -12.60 -9.29 30.46
C GLY A 285 -11.25 -8.64 30.12
N LEU A 286 -10.99 -8.41 28.83
CA LEU A 286 -9.80 -7.70 28.36
C LEU A 286 -9.97 -6.19 28.51
N ARG A 287 -8.85 -5.50 28.78
CA ARG A 287 -8.73 -4.03 28.80
C ARG A 287 -7.44 -3.63 28.11
N CYS A 288 -7.47 -2.54 27.34
CA CYS A 288 -6.28 -2.04 26.67
C CYS A 288 -5.88 -0.66 27.21
N VAL A 289 -4.59 -0.48 27.48
CA VAL A 289 -3.96 0.82 27.72
C VAL A 289 -3.04 1.11 26.56
N VAL A 290 -3.34 2.17 25.80
CA VAL A 290 -2.52 2.58 24.66
C VAL A 290 -1.48 3.60 25.13
N GLN A 291 -0.20 3.33 24.86
CA GLN A 291 0.91 4.21 25.17
C GLN A 291 1.58 4.67 23.89
N ASP A 292 1.58 5.97 23.62
CA ASP A 292 2.26 6.54 22.46
C ASP A 292 2.83 7.93 22.79
N LYS A 293 4.05 8.19 22.32
CA LYS A 293 4.77 9.45 22.56
C LYS A 293 4.38 10.55 21.58
N HIS A 294 4.01 10.18 20.35
CA HIS A 294 3.85 11.10 19.23
C HIS A 294 2.44 11.04 18.60
N ALA A 295 1.54 10.25 19.16
CA ALA A 295 0.13 10.25 18.77
C ALA A 295 -0.50 11.64 18.98
N ILE A 296 -0.65 12.39 17.89
CA ILE A 296 -1.35 13.68 17.90
C ILE A 296 -2.86 13.42 18.08
N THR A 297 -3.33 13.58 19.31
CA THR A 297 -4.75 13.60 19.64
C THR A 297 -5.33 14.98 19.39
N ASP A 298 -6.62 15.04 19.05
CA ASP A 298 -7.39 16.29 19.08
C ASP A 298 -7.17 16.96 20.46
N PRO A 299 -6.89 18.28 20.54
CA PRO A 299 -6.60 18.98 21.80
C PRO A 299 -7.64 18.77 22.92
N LEU A 300 -8.83 18.24 22.61
CA LEU A 300 -9.87 17.83 23.58
C LEU A 300 -9.61 16.46 24.26
N MET A 301 -8.59 15.70 23.85
CA MET A 301 -8.29 14.34 24.33
C MET A 301 -6.87 14.28 24.90
N LYS A 302 -6.65 14.80 26.11
CA LYS A 302 -5.36 14.63 26.84
C LYS A 302 -5.47 13.55 27.92
N GLY A 303 -4.71 12.47 27.77
CA GLY A 303 -4.54 11.38 28.74
C GLY A 303 -4.38 10.01 28.06
N PRO A 304 -3.86 8.98 28.75
CA PRO A 304 -3.92 7.60 28.27
C PRO A 304 -5.39 7.25 27.97
N GLN A 305 -5.67 6.75 26.76
CA GLN A 305 -7.00 6.25 26.45
C GLN A 305 -7.09 4.82 26.99
N GLU A 306 -7.77 4.65 28.13
CA GLU A 306 -8.32 3.35 28.49
C GLU A 306 -9.44 3.03 27.50
N LEU A 307 -9.30 1.90 26.81
CA LEU A 307 -10.26 1.37 25.84
C LEU A 307 -10.84 0.05 26.36
#